data_AF-A0A7C5EUM9-F1
#
_entry.id   AF-A0A7C5EUM9-F1
#
_cell.length_a   1.000
_cell.length_b   1.000
_cell.length_c   1.000
_cell.angle_alpha   90.00
_cell.angle_beta   90.00
_cell.angle_gamma   90.00
#
_symmetry.space_group_name_H-M   'P 1'
#
loop_
_entity.id
_entity.type
_entity.pdbx_description
1 polymer ?
#
loop_
_entity_poly.entity_id
_entity_poly.type
_entity_poly.pdbx_seq_one_letter_code
_entity_poly.pdbx_strand_id
1 'polypeptide(L)'
;MNWRPESQFCWEAHRLLGSEGELIAISIAVEPRRLEQLLDALAELPYPINPQIYHDGWVERISSDGVSAGEPATIVEFPAYTAWLEPVRRQLAGCGFDPDSVWAHDMLEHLHQDRECAPAPPGSGYATLIRYRRWKPAA
;
A
#
# COMPACT_ATOMS: atom_id res chain seq x y z
N MET A 1 36.65 -23.45 -20.32
CA MET A 1 35.44 -22.68 -20.69
C MET A 1 34.65 -22.42 -19.41
N ASN A 2 34.87 -21.27 -18.78
CA ASN A 2 34.15 -20.87 -17.57
C ASN A 2 33.05 -19.90 -17.97
N TRP A 3 31.82 -20.40 -18.06
CA TRP A 3 30.62 -19.58 -18.16
C TRP A 3 30.13 -19.28 -16.74
N ARG A 4 30.13 -18.00 -16.35
CA ARG A 4 29.44 -17.52 -15.15
C ARG A 4 28.08 -16.98 -15.59
N PRO A 5 26.94 -17.60 -15.24
CA PRO A 5 25.70 -16.85 -15.08
C PRO A 5 25.85 -16.22 -13.67
N GLU A 6 25.73 -14.93 -13.47
CA GLU A 6 24.47 -14.20 -13.44
C GLU A 6 24.90 -12.74 -13.34
N SER A 7 24.91 -12.07 -14.49
CA SER A 7 24.80 -10.63 -14.49
C SER A 7 23.48 -10.33 -13.79
N GLN A 8 23.55 -9.96 -12.51
CA GLN A 8 22.54 -9.16 -11.84
C GLN A 8 22.33 -7.93 -12.73
N PHE A 9 21.40 -8.06 -13.67
CA PHE A 9 20.70 -6.91 -14.21
C PHE A 9 19.86 -6.40 -13.04
N CYS A 10 20.50 -5.64 -12.15
CA CYS A 10 19.83 -4.59 -11.43
C CYS A 10 19.35 -3.63 -12.52
N TRP A 11 18.18 -3.91 -13.08
CA TRP A 11 17.41 -2.86 -13.71
C TRP A 11 17.32 -1.78 -12.63
N GLU A 12 17.98 -0.65 -12.86
CA GLU A 12 17.85 0.47 -11.95
C GLU A 12 16.35 0.76 -11.86
N ALA A 13 15.76 0.58 -10.69
CA ALA A 13 14.40 1.02 -10.45
C ALA A 13 14.37 2.51 -10.84
N HIS A 14 13.67 2.81 -11.93
CA HIS A 14 13.64 4.14 -12.53
C HIS A 14 12.77 5.04 -11.65
N ARG A 15 13.35 5.53 -10.56
CA ARG A 15 12.66 6.39 -9.60
C ARG A 15 12.27 7.69 -10.26
N LEU A 16 11.00 8.05 -10.15
CA LEU A 16 10.47 9.30 -10.67
C LEU A 16 10.73 10.41 -9.64
N LEU A 17 11.82 11.16 -9.81
CA LEU A 17 12.24 12.20 -8.86
C LEU A 17 11.65 13.58 -9.22
N GLY A 18 11.20 14.29 -8.19
CA GLY A 18 10.77 15.69 -8.25
C GLY A 18 11.41 16.53 -7.13
N SER A 19 11.02 17.80 -7.03
CA SER A 19 11.52 18.72 -6.00
C SER A 19 11.13 18.34 -4.56
N GLU A 20 10.08 17.53 -4.41
CA GLU A 20 9.55 17.07 -3.12
C GLU A 20 9.98 15.63 -2.78
N GLY A 21 10.92 15.08 -3.55
CA GLY A 21 11.42 13.71 -3.40
C GLY A 21 10.96 12.80 -4.52
N GLU A 22 10.87 11.51 -4.21
CA GLU A 22 10.48 10.46 -5.15
C GLU A 22 8.95 10.36 -5.21
N LEU A 23 8.41 10.15 -6.41
CA LEU A 23 7.01 9.83 -6.61
C LEU A 23 6.76 8.38 -6.22
N ILE A 24 5.89 8.20 -5.24
CA ILE A 24 5.48 6.93 -4.68
C ILE A 24 3.97 6.75 -4.86
N ALA A 25 3.51 5.50 -4.79
CA ALA A 25 2.10 5.19 -4.62
C ALA A 25 1.81 4.98 -3.14
N ILE A 26 0.89 5.77 -2.57
CA ILE A 26 0.33 5.50 -1.26
C ILE A 26 -0.88 4.58 -1.42
N SER A 27 -0.95 3.52 -0.61
CA SER A 27 -2.04 2.55 -0.59
C SER A 27 -2.55 2.36 0.84
N ILE A 28 -3.86 2.48 1.02
CA ILE A 28 -4.52 2.43 2.32
C ILE A 28 -5.69 1.45 2.23
N ALA A 29 -5.67 0.42 3.07
CA ALA A 29 -6.81 -0.46 3.25
C ALA A 29 -7.66 0.03 4.43
N VAL A 30 -8.95 0.20 4.19
CA VAL A 30 -9.90 0.68 5.20
C VAL A 30 -11.18 -0.15 5.18
N GLU A 31 -11.82 -0.31 6.33
CA GLU A 31 -13.18 -0.86 6.37
C GLU A 31 -14.14 0.00 5.53
N PRO A 32 -15.06 -0.58 4.75
CA PRO A 32 -15.93 0.20 3.85
C PRO A 32 -16.71 1.33 4.54
N ARG A 33 -17.17 1.10 5.77
CA ARG A 33 -17.91 2.09 6.59
C ARG A 33 -17.08 3.30 7.04
N ARG A 34 -15.75 3.22 6.95
CA ARG A 34 -14.83 4.30 7.34
C ARG A 34 -14.27 5.06 6.13
N LEU A 35 -14.69 4.73 4.91
CA LEU A 35 -14.20 5.39 3.69
C LEU A 35 -14.41 6.90 3.71
N GLU A 36 -15.61 7.37 4.07
CA GLU A 36 -15.91 8.81 4.12
C GLU A 36 -14.98 9.53 5.11
N GLN A 37 -14.81 8.98 6.31
CA GLN A 37 -13.88 9.52 7.32
C GLN A 37 -12.43 9.58 6.79
N LEU A 38 -12.00 8.59 6.00
CA LEU A 38 -10.67 8.60 5.37
C LEU A 38 -10.55 9.72 4.33
N LEU A 39 -11.56 9.87 3.46
CA LEU A 39 -11.55 10.89 2.43
C LEU A 39 -11.57 12.31 3.03
N ASP A 40 -12.36 12.53 4.08
CA ASP A 40 -12.36 13.79 4.82
C ASP A 40 -10.98 14.09 5.40
N ALA A 41 -10.34 13.09 6.03
CA ALA A 41 -9.01 13.26 6.60
C ALA A 41 -7.95 13.58 5.53
N LEU A 42 -8.05 12.99 4.33
CA LEU A 42 -7.17 13.28 3.20
C LEU A 42 -7.44 14.66 2.61
N ALA A 43 -8.69 15.13 2.60
CA ALA A 43 -9.07 16.45 2.08
C ALA A 43 -8.54 17.61 2.94
N GLU A 44 -8.28 17.37 4.23
CA GLU A 44 -7.66 18.34 5.15
C GLU A 44 -6.15 18.51 4.91
N LEU A 45 -5.51 17.66 4.10
CA LEU A 45 -4.11 17.83 3.74
C LEU A 45 -3.94 19.04 2.82
N PRO A 46 -2.79 19.75 2.89
CA PRO A 46 -2.54 20.93 2.06
C PRO A 46 -2.26 20.60 0.58
N TYR A 47 -2.45 19.34 0.18
CA TYR A 47 -2.10 18.82 -1.14
C TYR A 47 -3.36 18.33 -1.86
N PRO A 48 -3.51 18.61 -3.16
CA PRO A 48 -4.61 18.04 -3.93
C PRO A 48 -4.37 16.55 -4.13
N ILE A 49 -5.19 15.72 -3.48
CA ILE A 49 -5.17 14.26 -3.63
C ILE A 49 -6.32 13.85 -4.53
N ASN A 50 -6.02 13.10 -5.59
CA ASN A 50 -7.01 12.46 -6.45
C ASN A 50 -6.96 10.94 -6.22
N PRO A 51 -7.77 10.40 -5.29
CA PRO A 51 -7.71 9.00 -4.93
C PRO A 51 -8.39 8.11 -5.97
N GLN A 52 -7.73 7.00 -6.33
CA GLN A 52 -8.37 5.85 -6.93
C GLN A 52 -8.92 4.96 -5.81
N ILE A 53 -10.21 4.64 -5.89
CA ILE A 53 -10.92 3.87 -4.87
C ILE A 53 -11.34 2.52 -5.47
N TYR A 54 -11.01 1.45 -4.76
CA TYR A 54 -11.43 0.09 -5.09
C TYR A 54 -12.34 -0.44 -3.98
N HIS A 55 -13.65 -0.49 -4.26
CA HIS A 55 -14.66 -0.92 -3.31
C HIS A 55 -14.71 -2.45 -3.11
N ASP A 56 -14.28 -3.21 -4.11
CA ASP A 56 -14.24 -4.68 -4.10
C ASP A 56 -12.90 -5.22 -3.58
N GLY A 57 -12.21 -4.42 -2.76
CA GLY A 57 -10.92 -4.73 -2.21
C GLY A 57 -10.99 -5.82 -1.13
N TRP A 58 -9.84 -6.39 -0.83
CA TRP A 58 -9.73 -7.46 0.15
C TRP A 58 -8.39 -7.45 0.86
N VAL A 59 -8.41 -7.74 2.15
CA VAL A 59 -7.22 -7.87 2.98
C VAL A 59 -7.14 -9.30 3.49
N GLU A 60 -6.02 -9.96 3.27
CA GLU A 60 -5.75 -11.31 3.74
C GLU A 60 -4.58 -11.31 4.72
N ARG A 61 -4.81 -11.87 5.91
CA ARG A 61 -3.78 -12.11 6.94
C ARG A 61 -3.39 -13.57 6.91
N ILE A 62 -2.12 -13.85 6.70
CA ILE A 62 -1.56 -15.20 6.72
C ILE A 62 -0.79 -15.38 8.03
N SER A 63 -1.15 -16.38 8.83
CA SER A 63 -0.45 -16.72 10.07
C SER A 63 0.93 -17.33 9.80
N SER A 64 1.77 -17.42 10.83
CA SER A 64 3.06 -18.14 10.74
C SER A 64 2.90 -19.59 10.29
N ASP A 65 1.74 -20.18 10.56
CA ASP A 65 1.44 -21.58 10.28
C ASP A 65 0.80 -21.75 8.89
N GLY A 66 0.72 -20.67 8.10
CA GLY A 66 0.20 -20.67 6.73
C GLY A 66 -1.33 -20.61 6.63
N VAL A 67 -2.05 -20.46 7.74
CA VAL A 67 -3.51 -20.30 7.73
C VAL A 67 -3.85 -18.88 7.32
N SER A 68 -4.68 -18.72 6.28
CA SER A 68 -5.14 -17.40 5.84
C SER A 68 -6.56 -17.08 6.33
N ALA A 69 -6.75 -15.83 6.74
CA ALA A 69 -8.04 -15.26 7.07
C ALA A 69 -8.17 -13.92 6.34
N GLY A 70 -9.28 -13.74 5.62
CA GLY A 70 -9.49 -12.56 4.81
C GLY A 70 -10.77 -11.80 5.16
N GLU A 71 -10.78 -10.51 4.88
CA GLU A 71 -11.94 -9.64 5.07
C GLU A 71 -12.10 -8.64 3.91
N PRO A 72 -13.34 -8.23 3.59
CA PRO A 72 -13.60 -7.15 2.65
C PRO A 72 -12.98 -5.83 3.13
N ALA A 73 -12.40 -5.08 2.20
CA ALA A 73 -11.86 -3.75 2.47
C ALA A 73 -12.09 -2.83 1.27
N THR A 74 -12.11 -1.52 1.53
CA THR A 74 -11.90 -0.53 0.47
C THR A 74 -10.41 -0.23 0.40
N ILE A 75 -9.82 -0.33 -0.80
CA ILE A 75 -8.45 0.10 -1.05
C ILE A 75 -8.48 1.50 -1.66
N VAL A 76 -7.75 2.44 -1.06
CA VAL A 76 -7.60 3.80 -1.56
C VAL A 76 -6.14 4.02 -1.92
N GLU A 77 -5.91 4.39 -3.18
CA GLU A 77 -4.57 4.60 -3.73
C GLU A 77 -4.44 5.99 -4.33
N PHE A 78 -3.27 6.62 -4.19
CA PHE A 78 -2.96 7.85 -4.91
C PHE A 78 -1.45 8.05 -5.04
N PRO A 79 -1.00 8.72 -6.11
CA PRO A 79 0.38 9.16 -6.22
C PRO A 79 0.67 10.27 -5.19
N ALA A 80 1.83 10.19 -4.56
CA ALA A 80 2.32 11.19 -3.61
C ALA A 80 3.84 11.30 -3.71
N TYR A 81 4.41 12.39 -3.22
CA TYR A 81 5.86 12.46 -3.03
C TYR A 81 6.26 11.87 -1.67
N THR A 82 7.48 11.35 -1.55
CA THR A 82 7.99 10.79 -0.28
C THR A 82 7.90 11.76 0.89
N ALA A 83 8.04 13.08 0.65
CA ALA A 83 7.86 14.10 1.67
C ALA A 83 6.44 14.15 2.28
N TRP A 84 5.43 13.65 1.56
CA TRP A 84 4.03 13.67 1.99
C TRP A 84 3.67 12.48 2.90
N LEU A 85 4.47 11.41 2.89
CA LEU A 85 4.15 10.16 3.60
C LEU A 85 3.96 10.37 5.11
N GLU A 86 4.90 11.05 5.76
CA GLU A 86 4.84 11.29 7.20
C GLU A 86 3.70 12.25 7.60
N PRO A 87 3.47 13.38 6.90
CA PRO A 87 2.25 14.18 7.07
C PRO A 87 0.94 13.39 6.94
N VAL A 88 0.81 12.54 5.90
CA VAL A 88 -0.36 11.69 5.70
C VAL A 88 -0.57 10.77 6.89
N ARG A 89 0.48 10.03 7.31
CA ARG A 89 0.41 9.13 8.47
C ARG A 89 -0.05 9.84 9.74
N ARG A 90 0.50 11.02 10.01
CA ARG A 90 0.12 11.81 11.19
C ARG A 90 -1.33 12.28 11.15
N GLN A 91 -1.78 12.76 9.99
CA GLN A 91 -3.17 13.20 9.81
C GLN A 91 -4.14 12.05 10.03
N LEU A 92 -3.86 10.90 9.43
CA LEU A 92 -4.69 9.70 9.57
C LEU A 92 -4.67 9.15 11.01
N ALA A 93 -3.52 9.18 11.69
CA ALA A 93 -3.42 8.83 13.11
C ALA A 93 -4.34 9.70 13.98
N GLY A 94 -4.38 11.01 13.72
CA GLY A 94 -5.26 11.96 14.43
C GLY A 94 -6.75 11.65 14.25
N CYS A 95 -7.13 11.00 13.16
CA CYS A 95 -8.50 10.55 12.87
C CYS A 95 -8.78 9.10 13.32
N GLY A 96 -7.85 8.46 14.03
CA GLY A 96 -7.99 7.09 14.54
C GLY A 96 -7.77 6.00 13.49
N PHE A 97 -6.99 6.28 12.45
CA PHE A 97 -6.46 5.25 11.55
C PHE A 97 -5.08 4.79 12.03
N ASP A 98 -4.77 3.53 11.80
CA ASP A 98 -3.45 2.99 12.12
C ASP A 98 -2.41 3.52 11.10
N PRO A 99 -1.33 4.20 11.52
CA PRO A 99 -0.28 4.66 10.61
C PRO A 99 0.35 3.53 9.80
N ASP A 100 0.42 2.31 10.36
CA ASP A 100 0.98 1.13 9.70
C ASP A 100 0.05 0.58 8.59
N SER A 101 -1.20 1.07 8.54
CA SER A 101 -2.10 0.82 7.41
C SER A 101 -1.74 1.65 6.16
N VAL A 102 -0.88 2.65 6.27
CA VAL A 102 -0.43 3.48 5.14
C VAL A 102 0.81 2.85 4.51
N TRP A 103 0.60 2.16 3.40
CA TRP A 103 1.67 1.54 2.62
C TRP A 103 2.16 2.51 1.54
N ALA A 104 3.44 2.42 1.24
CA ALA A 104 4.11 3.24 0.25
C ALA A 104 4.99 2.35 -0.63
N HIS A 105 4.81 2.45 -1.94
CA HIS A 105 5.55 1.68 -2.94
C HIS A 105 6.18 2.62 -3.97
N ASP A 106 7.25 2.17 -4.62
CA ASP A 106 7.73 2.86 -5.83
C ASP A 106 6.59 2.92 -6.86
N MET A 107 6.39 4.09 -7.46
CA MET A 107 5.25 4.32 -8.34
C MET A 107 5.28 3.41 -9.58
N LEU A 108 6.45 3.12 -10.14
CA LEU A 108 6.56 2.28 -11.33
C LEU A 108 6.37 0.79 -10.99
N GLU A 109 6.85 0.34 -9.84
CA GLU A 109 6.57 -1.01 -9.36
C GLU A 109 5.07 -1.22 -9.11
N HIS A 110 4.41 -0.22 -8.50
CA HIS A 110 2.98 -0.26 -8.19
C HIS A 110 2.08 -0.39 -9.41
N LEU A 111 2.44 0.25 -10.52
CA LEU A 111 1.68 0.19 -11.79
C LEU A 111 1.66 -1.21 -12.40
N HIS A 112 2.63 -2.06 -12.07
CA HIS A 112 2.74 -3.42 -12.59
C HIS A 112 2.16 -4.50 -11.66
N GLN A 113 1.61 -4.11 -10.50
CA GLN A 113 1.13 -5.03 -9.47
C GLN A 113 -0.38 -4.90 -9.26
N ASP A 114 -1.08 -6.03 -9.16
CA ASP A 114 -2.52 -6.10 -8.81
C ASP A 114 -2.77 -6.39 -7.32
N ARG A 115 -1.70 -6.77 -6.60
CA ARG A 115 -1.72 -7.09 -5.17
C ARG A 115 -0.46 -6.56 -4.52
N GLU A 116 -0.59 -6.19 -3.26
CA GLU A 116 0.52 -5.71 -2.43
C GLU A 116 0.70 -6.68 -1.26
N CYS A 117 1.96 -6.99 -0.92
CA CYS A 117 2.30 -7.87 0.19
C CYS A 117 3.25 -7.16 1.14
N ALA A 118 2.99 -7.24 2.45
CA ALA A 118 3.90 -6.74 3.47
C ALA A 118 4.07 -7.77 4.60
N PRO A 119 5.27 -7.89 5.20
CA PRO A 119 5.45 -8.65 6.42
C PRO A 119 4.66 -7.99 7.55
N ALA A 120 4.18 -8.81 8.48
CA ALA A 120 3.48 -8.29 9.65
C ALA A 120 4.44 -7.49 10.55
N PRO A 121 3.94 -6.43 11.23
CA PRO A 121 4.70 -5.77 12.28
C PRO A 121 5.12 -6.76 13.38
N PRO A 122 6.28 -6.56 14.04
CA PRO A 122 6.72 -7.40 15.15
C PRO A 122 5.65 -7.54 16.23
N GLY A 123 5.38 -8.78 16.68
CA GLY A 123 4.36 -9.06 17.71
C GLY A 123 2.94 -9.25 17.19
N SER A 124 2.72 -9.19 15.87
CA SER A 124 1.43 -9.49 15.25
C SER A 124 1.09 -10.99 15.32
N GLY A 125 -0.19 -11.33 15.44
CA GLY A 125 -0.69 -12.72 15.36
C GLY A 125 -0.70 -13.31 13.94
N TYR A 126 -0.18 -12.59 12.97
CA TYR A 126 -0.02 -13.02 11.57
C TYR A 126 1.41 -12.73 11.10
N ALA A 127 1.86 -13.40 10.05
CA ALA A 127 3.19 -13.26 9.47
C ALA A 127 3.19 -12.36 8.22
N THR A 128 2.10 -12.35 7.45
CA THR A 128 2.02 -11.59 6.19
C THR A 128 0.63 -10.97 6.03
N LEU A 129 0.59 -9.72 5.57
CA LEU A 129 -0.63 -9.06 5.11
C LEU A 129 -0.58 -8.95 3.58
N ILE A 130 -1.67 -9.30 2.91
CA ILE A 130 -1.83 -9.12 1.46
C ILE A 130 -3.05 -8.24 1.22
N ARG A 131 -2.91 -7.25 0.33
CA ARG A 131 -4.00 -6.39 -0.14
C ARG A 131 -4.26 -6.67 -1.60
N TYR A 132 -5.53 -6.81 -1.95
CA TYR A 132 -5.99 -6.98 -3.32
C TYR A 132 -6.89 -5.80 -3.68
N ARG A 133 -6.60 -5.14 -4.81
CA ARG A 133 -7.50 -4.11 -5.38
C ARG A 133 -8.86 -4.71 -5.76
N ARG A 134 -8.86 -5.98 -6.18
CA ARG A 134 -10.06 -6.75 -6.46
C ARG A 134 -9.84 -8.19 -6.05
N TRP A 135 -10.70 -8.71 -5.18
CA TRP A 135 -10.68 -10.12 -4.86
C TRP A 135 -11.25 -10.96 -6.00
N LYS A 136 -10.54 -12.02 -6.36
CA LYS A 136 -11.06 -13.11 -7.18
C LYS A 136 -10.94 -14.40 -6.37
N PRO A 137 -12.04 -15.09 -6.06
CA PRO A 137 -11.93 -16.44 -5.53
C PRO A 137 -11.22 -17.33 -6.56
N ALA A 138 -10.37 -18.24 -6.10
CA ALA A 138 -9.88 -19.33 -6.94
C ALA A 138 -11.10 -20.15 -7.39
N ALA A 139 -11.26 -20.31 -8.71
CA ALA A 139 -12.33 -21.07 -9.33
C ALA A 139 -12.11 -22.59 -9.17
#